data_AF-A0A660PSY4-F1
#
_entry.id   AF-A0A660PSY4-F1
#
_cell.length_a   1.000
_cell.length_b   1.000
_cell.length_c   1.000
_cell.angle_alpha   90.00
_cell.angle_beta   90.00
_cell.angle_gamma   90.00
#
_symmetry.space_group_name_H-M   'P 1'
#
loop_
_entity.id
_entity.type
_entity.pdbx_description
1 polymer ?
#
loop_
_entity_poly.entity_id
_entity_poly.type
_entity_poly.pdbx_seq_one_letter_code
_entity_poly.pdbx_strand_id
1 'polypeptide(L)' 'MKENIDILVVDDDPEARRSIAEMLEMAGYRVSSVTCGAEALEYLQENKADLVL' A
#
# COMPACT_ATOMS: atom_id res chain seq x y z
N MET A 1 10.21 -4.68 18.48
CA MET A 1 9.20 -5.17 17.52
C MET A 1 8.88 -3.99 16.63
N LYS A 2 9.00 -4.10 15.30
CA LYS A 2 8.45 -3.03 14.44
C LYS A 2 6.95 -2.98 14.69
N GLU A 3 6.38 -1.79 14.84
CA GLU A 3 4.93 -1.65 14.90
C GLU A 3 4.32 -2.23 13.60
N ASN A 4 3.11 -2.76 13.70
CA ASN A 4 2.36 -3.34 12.57
C ASN A 4 1.89 -2.23 11.61
N ILE A 5 2.84 -1.58 10.94
CA ILE A 5 2.59 -0.46 10.02
C ILE A 5 1.89 -0.98 8.76
N ASP A 6 0.72 -0.42 8.46
CA ASP A 6 -0.09 -0.67 7.27
C ASP A 6 0.20 0.39 6.20
N ILE A 7 0.69 -0.03 5.03
CA ILE A 7 1.03 0.86 3.90
C ILE A 7 0.08 0.59 2.73
N LEU A 8 -0.48 1.65 2.16
CA LEU A 8 -1.25 1.60 0.92
C LEU A 8 -0.41 2.14 -0.24
N VAL A 9 -0.14 1.32 -1.25
CA VAL A 9 0.56 1.71 -2.48
C VAL A 9 -0.45 2.05 -3.57
N VAL A 10 -0.35 3.23 -4.16
CA VAL A 10 -1.24 3.78 -5.19
C VAL A 10 -0.41 4.17 -6.41
N ASP A 11 -0.39 3.29 -7.41
CA ASP A 11 0.41 3.52 -8.62
C ASP A 11 -0.33 2.90 -9.82
N ASP A 12 -0.40 3.62 -10.93
CA ASP A 12 -1.09 3.17 -12.15
C ASP A 12 -0.25 2.19 -12.98
N ASP A 13 1.08 2.20 -12.79
CA ASP A 13 1.99 1.24 -13.40
C ASP A 13 1.99 -0.09 -12.60
N PRO A 14 1.56 -1.21 -13.20
CA PRO A 14 1.46 -2.50 -12.50
C PRO A 14 2.82 -3.09 -12.11
N GLU A 15 3.90 -2.83 -12.87
CA GLU A 15 5.24 -3.33 -12.56
C GLU A 15 5.86 -2.55 -11.41
N ALA A 16 5.74 -1.22 -11.43
CA ALA A 16 6.20 -0.36 -10.34
C ALA A 16 5.44 -0.66 -9.04
N ARG A 17 4.11 -0.69 -9.09
CA ARG A 17 3.24 -1.02 -7.95
C ARG A 17 3.63 -2.35 -7.30
N ARG A 18 3.82 -3.39 -8.11
CA ARG A 18 4.23 -4.72 -7.65
C ARG A 18 5.61 -4.69 -7.00
N SER A 19 6.58 -4.05 -7.64
CA SER A 19 7.96 -3.98 -7.14
C SER A 19 8.03 -3.28 -5.78
N ILE A 20 7.31 -2.16 -5.64
CA ILE A 20 7.24 -1.40 -4.39
C ILE A 20 6.58 -2.23 -3.28
N ALA A 21 5.45 -2.89 -3.59
CA ALA A 21 4.74 -3.72 -2.62
C ALA A 21 5.61 -4.89 -2.11
N GLU A 22 6.25 -5.64 -3.02
CA GLU A 22 7.14 -6.75 -2.67
C GLU A 22 8.31 -6.28 -1.78
N MET A 23 8.93 -5.13 -2.10
CA MET A 23 10.01 -4.56 -1.29
C MET A 23 9.56 -4.20 0.14
N LEU A 24 8.38 -3.62 0.29
CA LEU A 24 7.84 -3.22 1.60
C LEU A 24 7.42 -4.44 2.43
N GLU A 25 6.81 -5.45 1.81
CA GLU A 25 6.49 -6.71 2.46
C GLU A 25 7.76 -7.43 2.94
N MET A 26 8.81 -7.49 2.11
CA MET A 26 10.12 -8.03 2.50
C MET A 26 10.77 -7.26 3.67
N ALA A 27 10.49 -5.96 3.79
CA ALA A 27 10.93 -5.13 4.92
C ALA A 27 10.10 -5.35 6.21
N GLY A 28 9.05 -6.17 6.15
CA GLY A 28 8.20 -6.57 7.26
C GLY A 28 6.97 -5.68 7.48
N TYR A 29 6.55 -4.91 6.48
CA TYR A 29 5.33 -4.10 6.52
C TYR A 29 4.12 -4.89 6.03
N ARG A 30 2.91 -4.47 6.44
CA ARG A 30 1.67 -4.93 5.83
C ARG A 30 1.33 -4.00 4.68
N VAL A 31 1.07 -4.56 3.51
CA VAL A 31 0.88 -3.77 2.30
C VAL A 31 -0.45 -4.10 1.66
N SER A 32 -1.15 -3.06 1.22
CA SER A 32 -2.26 -3.15 0.26
C SER A 32 -1.91 -2.28 -0.94
N SER A 33 -2.43 -2.60 -2.12
CA SER A 33 -2.15 -1.82 -3.32
C SER A 33 -3.38 -1.62 -4.18
N VAL A 34 -3.47 -0.45 -4.80
CA VAL A 34 -4.56 -0.03 -5.68
C VAL A 34 -3.98 0.74 -6.88
N THR A 35 -4.77 0.93 -7.92
CA THR A 35 -4.29 1.45 -9.21
C THR A 35 -4.45 2.95 -9.37
N CYS A 36 -5.29 3.59 -8.55
CA CYS A 36 -5.57 5.01 -8.68
C CYS A 36 -6.10 5.62 -7.37
N GLY A 37 -6.17 6.95 -7.34
CA GLY A 37 -6.65 7.69 -6.18
C GLY A 37 -8.11 7.41 -5.82
N ALA A 38 -8.98 7.08 -6.79
CA ALA A 38 -10.37 6.75 -6.51
C ALA A 38 -10.48 5.45 -5.71
N GLU A 39 -9.78 4.40 -6.13
CA GLU A 39 -9.67 3.14 -5.40
C GLU A 39 -9.00 3.33 -4.03
N ALA A 40 -8.00 4.23 -3.95
CA ALA A 40 -7.36 4.55 -2.67
C ALA A 40 -8.33 5.19 -1.68
N LEU A 41 -9.17 6.13 -2.15
CA LEU A 41 -10.19 6.74 -1.32
C LEU A 41 -11.26 5.72 -0.88
N GLU A 42 -11.68 4.83 -1.76
CA GLU A 42 -12.62 3.74 -1.43
C GLU A 42 -12.02 2.79 -0.39
N TYR A 43 -10.76 2.37 -0.59
CA TYR A 43 -10.02 1.54 0.38
C TYR A 43 -9.96 2.20 1.76
N LEU A 44 -9.65 3.51 1.83
CA LEU A 44 -9.49 4.27 3.07
C LEU A 44 -10.82 4.58 3.79
N GLN A 45 -11.97 4.32 3.17
CA GLN A 45 -13.26 4.38 3.87
C GLN A 45 -13.46 3.18 4.80
N GLU A 46 -12.91 2.02 4.43
CA GLU A 46 -13.11 0.75 5.16
C GLU A 46 -11.86 0.32 5.94
N ASN A 47 -10.69 0.76 5.50
CA ASN A 47 -9.39 0.35 6.02
C ASN A 47 -8.58 1.56 6.50
N LYS A 48 -7.56 1.31 7.35
CA LYS A 48 -6.58 2.32 7.74
C LYS A 48 -5.24 2.06 7.05
N ALA A 49 -4.52 3.14 6.77
CA ALA A 49 -3.12 3.11 6.38
C ALA A 49 -2.36 4.15 7.22
N ASP A 50 -1.17 3.79 7.68
CA ASP A 50 -0.24 4.69 8.37
C ASP A 50 0.56 5.54 7.37
N LEU A 51 0.72 5.03 6.15
CA LEU A 51 1.38 5.68 5.03
C LEU A 51 0.66 5.35 3.72
N VAL A 52 0.50 6.35 2.86
CA VAL A 52 0.05 6.19 1.48
C VAL A 52 1.21 6.61 0.57
N LEU A 53 1.60 5.72 -0.35
CA LEU A 53 2.66 5.92 -1.34
C LEU A 53 2.07 5.96 -2.74
#